data_AF-A0A9P0L7D4-F1
#
_entry.id   AF-A0A9P0L7D4-F1
#
_cell.length_a   1.000
_cell.length_b   1.000
_cell.length_c   1.000
_cell.angle_alpha   90.00
_cell.angle_beta   90.00
_cell.angle_gamma   90.00
#
_symmetry.space_group_name_H-M   'P 1'
#
loop_
_entity.id
_entity.type
_entity.pdbx_description
1 polymer ?
#
loop_
_entity_poly.entity_id
_entity_poly.type
_entity_poly.pdbx_seq_one_letter_code
_entity_poly.pdbx_strand_id
1 'polypeptide(L)'
;MKGIKSVGQVIYFTAVFPFVILFILLIRGLTLPGAWDGVYFYIWPKWGQLRNLQVWADAALQIFFSLGPGWGGIINISSYNDFKNNSKLDSIIIPIVNCGTSIFAGFVVFSVIGFMAHETGMPISTVAAGGPGLAFITYPSAISLMPWPNLWAVLFFLMLYTLGLDSLFVTIETIVTAIVDDFSHLRKFQFYVTVIVVTLAASFSIIYCTNGGMYWLQLFDWYSASISVVLVCLCEVIIVGWTYGVKRFIKDVEFMTGEKLSWYWILSWKIVTPVFLTFIFVTAITFNTRVSYSGREYPEWAIQVGWASCFTSIACIPLLMGYRLLYVEKGDLIERISSSLNPVPDWGPAKLQDRVDWTRLNLKRFVKENVLNMEDIRHQQFVSLCNDDVNT
;
A
#
# COMPACT_ATOMS: atom_id res chain seq x y z
N MET A 1 -16.01 -13.02 -10.75
CA MET A 1 -16.59 -14.22 -11.42
C MET A 1 -15.83 -14.66 -12.68
N LYS A 2 -15.24 -13.77 -13.50
CA LYS A 2 -14.35 -14.14 -14.64
C LYS A 2 -12.90 -13.65 -14.45
N GLY A 3 -12.45 -13.57 -13.20
CA GLY A 3 -11.14 -13.00 -12.82
C GLY A 3 -10.94 -11.56 -13.28
N ILE A 4 -9.68 -11.16 -13.42
CA ILE A 4 -9.26 -9.79 -13.69
C ILE A 4 -9.76 -9.18 -14.99
N LYS A 5 -10.05 -9.97 -16.02
CA LYS A 5 -10.62 -9.43 -17.27
C LYS A 5 -11.98 -8.76 -17.05
N SER A 6 -12.83 -9.34 -16.18
CA SER A 6 -14.12 -8.74 -15.85
C SER A 6 -13.99 -7.65 -14.80
N VAL A 7 -13.07 -7.80 -13.84
CA VAL A 7 -12.80 -6.77 -12.83
C VAL A 7 -12.28 -5.50 -13.51
N GLY A 8 -11.34 -5.61 -14.45
CA GLY A 8 -10.81 -4.49 -15.22
C GLY A 8 -11.88 -3.72 -16.00
N GLN A 9 -12.88 -4.40 -16.57
CA GLN A 9 -14.00 -3.73 -17.26
C GLN A 9 -14.88 -2.92 -16.30
N VAL A 10 -15.15 -3.46 -15.11
CA VAL A 10 -15.95 -2.76 -14.09
C VAL A 10 -15.18 -1.56 -13.53
N ILE A 11 -13.87 -1.73 -13.30
CA ILE A 11 -12.98 -0.68 -12.80
C ILE A 11 -13.01 0.58 -13.68
N TYR A 12 -13.15 0.46 -15.00
CA TYR A 12 -13.27 1.66 -15.85
C TYR A 12 -14.46 2.54 -15.47
N PHE A 13 -15.59 1.96 -15.06
CA PHE A 13 -16.71 2.73 -14.56
C PHE A 13 -16.46 3.16 -13.11
N THR A 14 -16.15 2.23 -12.22
CA THR A 14 -16.07 2.49 -10.77
C THR A 14 -14.92 3.40 -10.38
N ALA A 15 -13.82 3.44 -11.15
CA ALA A 15 -12.70 4.35 -10.90
C ALA A 15 -12.92 5.74 -11.51
N VAL A 16 -13.57 5.85 -12.69
CA VAL A 16 -13.77 7.15 -13.37
C VAL A 16 -14.99 7.89 -12.83
N PHE A 17 -16.04 7.17 -12.47
CA PHE A 17 -17.31 7.74 -12.03
C PHE A 17 -17.18 8.64 -10.77
N PRO A 18 -16.38 8.29 -9.74
CA PRO A 18 -16.11 9.18 -8.62
C PRO A 18 -15.52 10.52 -9.04
N PHE A 19 -14.64 10.59 -10.05
CA PHE A 19 -14.08 11.86 -10.52
C PHE A 19 -15.15 12.76 -11.14
N VAL A 20 -16.07 12.18 -11.91
CA VAL A 20 -17.21 12.91 -12.47
C VAL A 20 -18.08 13.49 -11.35
N ILE A 21 -18.38 12.70 -10.32
CA ILE A 21 -19.17 13.17 -9.19
C ILE A 21 -18.43 14.22 -8.37
N LEU A 22 -17.14 14.01 -8.06
CA LEU A 22 -16.33 14.99 -7.34
C LEU A 22 -16.31 16.33 -8.10
N PHE A 23 -16.21 16.32 -9.42
CA PHE A 23 -16.27 17.53 -10.23
C PHE A 23 -17.64 18.24 -10.15
N ILE A 24 -18.73 17.49 -10.25
CA ILE A 24 -20.10 18.03 -10.10
C ILE A 24 -20.30 18.61 -8.69
N LEU A 25 -19.87 17.89 -7.65
CA LEU A 25 -19.96 18.32 -6.27
C LEU A 25 -19.04 19.51 -5.98
N LEU A 26 -17.91 19.64 -6.67
CA LEU A 26 -17.04 20.81 -6.55
C LEU A 26 -17.75 22.06 -7.09
N ILE A 27 -18.26 21.99 -8.32
CA ILE A 27 -19.00 23.11 -8.92
C ILE A 27 -20.16 23.49 -8.00
N ARG A 28 -20.93 22.49 -7.54
CA ARG A 28 -22.04 22.76 -6.63
C ARG A 28 -21.56 23.40 -5.34
N GLY A 29 -20.56 22.80 -4.69
CA GLY A 29 -19.99 23.26 -3.43
C GLY A 29 -19.51 24.71 -3.50
N LEU A 30 -18.76 25.07 -4.55
CA LEU A 30 -18.25 26.44 -4.73
C LEU A 30 -19.33 27.48 -5.06
N THR A 31 -20.51 27.07 -5.56
CA THR A 31 -21.65 27.98 -5.79
C THR A 31 -22.49 28.25 -4.54
N LEU A 32 -22.23 27.55 -3.43
CA LEU A 32 -22.97 27.73 -2.19
C LEU A 32 -22.46 28.94 -1.38
N PRO A 33 -23.34 29.61 -0.62
CA PRO A 33 -22.92 30.68 0.28
C PRO A 33 -21.96 30.13 1.35
N GLY A 34 -20.93 30.90 1.73
CA GLY A 34 -19.94 30.49 2.75
C GLY A 34 -18.93 29.42 2.29
N ALA A 35 -19.01 28.92 1.05
CA ALA A 35 -18.10 27.87 0.57
C ALA A 35 -16.61 28.28 0.61
N TRP A 36 -16.32 29.55 0.31
CA TRP A 36 -14.96 30.08 0.32
C TRP A 36 -14.34 30.16 1.71
N ASP A 37 -15.13 30.32 2.77
CA ASP A 37 -14.62 30.27 4.16
C ASP A 37 -14.10 28.87 4.48
N GLY A 38 -14.81 27.84 4.01
CA GLY A 38 -14.37 26.45 4.09
C GLY A 38 -13.10 26.18 3.28
N VAL A 39 -13.03 26.65 2.03
CA VAL A 39 -11.83 26.52 1.20
C VAL A 39 -10.63 27.23 1.83
N TYR A 40 -10.84 28.43 2.37
CA TYR A 40 -9.81 29.17 3.09
C TYR A 40 -9.33 28.39 4.32
N PHE A 41 -10.25 27.84 5.12
CA PHE A 41 -9.91 27.00 6.27
C PHE A 41 -9.05 25.78 5.86
N TYR A 42 -9.32 25.18 4.70
CA TYR A 42 -8.58 24.02 4.19
C TYR A 42 -7.12 24.35 3.82
N ILE A 43 -6.90 25.44 3.07
CA ILE A 43 -5.59 25.72 2.46
C ILE A 43 -4.74 26.71 3.24
N TRP A 44 -5.32 27.45 4.18
CA TRP A 44 -4.60 28.53 4.86
C TRP A 44 -3.45 27.98 5.71
N PRO A 45 -2.18 28.36 5.41
CA PRO A 45 -1.03 27.72 6.03
C PRO A 45 -0.86 28.17 7.48
N LYS A 46 -0.71 27.20 8.38
CA LYS A 46 -0.33 27.42 9.78
C LYS A 46 1.13 27.00 9.99
N TRP A 47 2.08 27.83 9.57
CA TRP A 47 3.52 27.51 9.57
C TRP A 47 4.07 27.01 10.91
N GLY A 48 3.53 27.48 12.04
CA GLY A 48 3.91 27.00 13.37
C GLY A 48 3.69 25.49 13.58
N GLN A 49 2.73 24.89 12.86
CA GLN A 49 2.44 23.46 12.92
C GLN A 49 3.55 22.58 12.35
N LEU A 50 4.43 23.12 11.48
CA LEU A 50 5.58 22.37 10.96
C LEU A 50 6.61 22.02 12.04
N ARG A 51 6.56 22.69 13.20
CA ARG A 51 7.38 22.35 14.37
C ARG A 51 6.79 21.21 15.20
N ASN A 52 5.53 20.85 14.97
CA ASN A 52 4.87 19.77 15.69
C ASN A 52 5.22 18.43 15.03
N LEU A 53 5.92 17.56 15.76
CA LEU A 53 6.30 16.24 15.27
C LEU A 53 5.08 15.37 14.92
N GLN A 54 3.96 15.55 15.64
CA GLN A 54 2.74 14.82 15.38
C GLN A 54 2.20 15.10 13.96
N VAL A 55 2.32 16.33 13.47
CA VAL A 55 1.88 16.69 12.11
C VAL A 55 2.67 15.91 11.04
N TRP A 56 3.96 15.67 11.27
CA TRP A 56 4.78 14.86 10.38
C TRP A 56 4.48 13.36 10.49
N ALA A 57 4.18 12.87 11.72
CA ALA A 57 3.73 11.51 11.93
C ALA A 57 2.39 11.23 11.22
N ASP A 58 1.41 12.12 11.38
CA ASP A 58 0.10 12.05 10.73
C ASP A 58 0.25 12.09 9.20
N ALA A 59 1.09 12.97 8.67
CA ALA A 59 1.36 13.05 7.23
C ALA A 59 2.00 11.76 6.70
N ALA A 60 2.95 11.18 7.44
CA ALA A 60 3.62 9.94 7.06
C ALA A 60 2.68 8.72 7.10
N LEU A 61 1.85 8.61 8.13
CA LEU A 61 0.80 7.60 8.22
C LEU A 61 -0.23 7.76 7.09
N GLN A 62 -0.68 8.99 6.82
CA GLN A 62 -1.64 9.28 5.77
C GLN A 62 -1.15 8.84 4.40
N ILE A 63 0.09 9.19 4.01
CA ILE A 63 0.61 8.77 2.70
C ILE A 63 0.84 7.26 2.61
N PHE A 64 1.27 6.64 3.71
CA PHE A 64 1.45 5.19 3.78
C PHE A 64 0.14 4.45 3.56
N PHE A 65 -0.90 4.75 4.36
CA PHE A 65 -2.20 4.08 4.22
C PHE A 65 -2.94 4.49 2.95
N SER A 66 -2.74 5.71 2.45
CA SER A 66 -3.37 6.16 1.20
C SER A 66 -2.85 5.43 -0.03
N LEU A 67 -1.56 5.10 -0.09
CA LEU A 67 -0.99 4.34 -1.22
C LEU A 67 -1.13 2.83 -1.05
N GLY A 68 -1.23 2.34 0.19
CA GLY A 68 -1.44 0.93 0.49
C GLY A 68 -0.30 -0.03 0.09
N PRO A 69 0.99 0.28 0.32
CA PRO A 69 2.03 -0.75 0.25
C PRO A 69 1.83 -1.81 1.35
N GLY A 70 2.31 -3.05 1.11
CA GLY A 70 2.29 -4.15 2.08
C GLY A 70 0.96 -4.89 2.25
N TRP A 71 -0.12 -4.44 1.61
CA TRP A 71 -1.40 -5.16 1.59
C TRP A 71 -1.42 -6.32 0.57
N GLY A 72 -0.37 -6.49 -0.22
CA GLY A 72 -0.28 -7.47 -1.31
C GLY A 72 -1.05 -7.08 -2.58
N GLY A 73 -2.00 -6.13 -2.50
CA GLY A 73 -2.82 -5.70 -3.64
C GLY A 73 -2.03 -5.19 -4.84
N ILE A 74 -1.04 -4.35 -4.62
CA ILE A 74 -0.19 -3.81 -5.70
C ILE A 74 0.65 -4.93 -6.34
N ILE A 75 1.21 -5.83 -5.53
CA ILE A 75 1.98 -6.99 -6.01
C ILE A 75 1.08 -7.89 -6.86
N ASN A 76 -0.11 -8.18 -6.35
CA ASN A 76 -1.09 -9.02 -7.02
C ASN A 76 -1.48 -8.42 -8.38
N ILE A 77 -1.93 -7.16 -8.43
CA ILE A 77 -2.31 -6.50 -9.70
C ILE A 77 -1.12 -6.44 -10.66
N SER A 78 0.08 -6.14 -10.17
CA SER A 78 1.29 -6.06 -10.98
C SER A 78 1.68 -7.40 -11.60
N SER A 79 1.30 -8.53 -10.98
CA SER A 79 1.58 -9.87 -11.50
C SER A 79 0.85 -10.19 -12.82
N TYR A 80 -0.21 -9.44 -13.13
CA TYR A 80 -0.98 -9.56 -14.37
C TYR A 80 -0.52 -8.62 -15.48
N ASN A 81 0.42 -7.72 -15.19
CA ASN A 81 0.99 -6.84 -16.20
C ASN A 81 1.81 -7.64 -17.22
N ASP A 82 1.94 -7.09 -18.42
CA ASP A 82 2.93 -7.59 -19.35
C ASP A 82 4.32 -7.49 -18.74
N PHE A 83 5.14 -8.53 -18.94
CA PHE A 83 6.47 -8.64 -18.33
C PHE A 83 7.40 -7.47 -18.66
N LYS A 84 7.19 -6.82 -19.81
CA LYS A 84 7.93 -5.64 -20.27
C LYS A 84 7.18 -4.31 -20.10
N ASN A 85 6.10 -4.29 -19.31
CA ASN A 85 5.39 -3.06 -19.00
C ASN A 85 6.31 -2.03 -18.33
N ASN A 86 6.04 -0.75 -18.55
CA ASN A 86 6.81 0.35 -17.95
C ASN A 86 6.38 0.60 -16.50
N SER A 87 6.66 -0.36 -15.63
CA SER A 87 6.33 -0.30 -14.19
C SER A 87 6.98 0.90 -13.48
N LYS A 88 8.10 1.40 -13.99
CA LYS A 88 8.75 2.62 -13.50
C LYS A 88 7.81 3.83 -13.65
N LEU A 89 7.22 4.04 -14.83
CA LEU A 89 6.31 5.16 -15.05
C LEU A 89 5.05 5.02 -14.19
N ASP A 90 4.48 3.81 -14.12
CA ASP A 90 3.29 3.54 -13.31
C ASP A 90 3.52 3.87 -11.83
N SER A 91 4.69 3.48 -11.28
CA SER A 91 5.07 3.78 -9.89
C SER A 91 5.24 5.28 -9.58
N ILE A 92 5.32 6.14 -10.60
CA ILE A 92 5.35 7.61 -10.44
C ILE A 92 3.95 8.21 -10.62
N ILE A 93 3.23 7.79 -11.67
CA ILE A 93 1.92 8.34 -12.02
C ILE A 93 0.88 7.99 -10.94
N ILE A 94 0.86 6.75 -10.47
CA ILE A 94 -0.17 6.28 -9.52
C ILE A 94 -0.16 7.13 -8.23
N PRO A 95 1.00 7.35 -7.55
CA PRO A 95 1.03 8.22 -6.37
C PRO A 95 0.64 9.67 -6.65
N ILE A 96 1.02 10.23 -7.82
CA ILE A 96 0.66 11.60 -8.20
C ILE A 96 -0.85 11.73 -8.35
N VAL A 97 -1.49 10.81 -9.08
CA VAL A 97 -2.95 10.80 -9.27
C VAL A 97 -3.65 10.60 -7.93
N ASN A 98 -3.18 9.69 -7.08
CA ASN A 98 -3.73 9.48 -5.73
C ASN A 98 -3.70 10.78 -4.91
N CYS A 99 -2.52 11.42 -4.78
CA CYS A 99 -2.38 12.66 -4.00
C CYS A 99 -3.20 13.81 -4.59
N GLY A 100 -3.17 13.95 -5.92
CA GLY A 100 -3.97 14.96 -6.62
C GLY A 100 -5.46 14.79 -6.38
N THR A 101 -5.94 13.54 -6.36
CA THR A 101 -7.33 13.22 -6.06
C THR A 101 -7.69 13.57 -4.61
N SER A 102 -6.81 13.28 -3.64
CA SER A 102 -7.04 13.66 -2.23
C SER A 102 -7.12 15.17 -2.04
N ILE A 103 -6.24 15.93 -2.70
CA ILE A 103 -6.26 17.41 -2.67
C ILE A 103 -7.57 17.92 -3.28
N PHE A 104 -7.93 17.41 -4.45
CA PHE A 104 -9.16 17.78 -5.15
C PHE A 104 -10.42 17.48 -4.31
N ALA A 105 -10.49 16.29 -3.70
CA ALA A 105 -11.57 15.92 -2.79
C ALA A 105 -11.59 16.82 -1.54
N GLY A 106 -10.44 17.28 -1.05
CA GLY A 106 -10.36 18.28 0.02
C GLY A 106 -11.12 19.56 -0.32
N PHE A 107 -10.97 20.12 -1.52
CA PHE A 107 -11.75 21.28 -1.96
C PHE A 107 -13.25 21.00 -2.00
N VAL A 108 -13.65 19.82 -2.51
CA VAL A 108 -15.07 19.40 -2.52
C VAL A 108 -15.62 19.38 -1.10
N VAL A 109 -14.94 18.67 -0.20
CA VAL A 109 -15.35 18.49 1.19
C VAL A 109 -15.46 19.82 1.92
N PHE A 110 -14.41 20.63 1.89
CA PHE A 110 -14.38 21.87 2.65
C PHE A 110 -15.29 22.96 2.07
N SER A 111 -15.57 22.97 0.76
CA SER A 111 -16.57 23.88 0.18
C SER A 111 -17.98 23.64 0.73
N VAL A 112 -18.38 22.37 0.88
CA VAL A 112 -19.68 21.98 1.44
C VAL A 112 -19.73 22.20 2.95
N ILE A 113 -18.63 21.95 3.67
CA ILE A 113 -18.55 22.23 5.11
C ILE A 113 -18.62 23.74 5.39
N GLY A 114 -17.98 24.58 4.56
CA GLY A 114 -18.08 26.03 4.66
C GLY A 114 -19.52 26.52 4.53
N PHE A 115 -20.26 25.95 3.57
CA PHE A 115 -21.71 26.19 3.45
C PHE A 115 -22.48 25.79 4.70
N MET A 116 -22.25 24.60 5.25
CA MET A 116 -22.91 24.15 6.47
C MET A 116 -22.60 25.08 7.65
N ALA A 117 -21.34 25.50 7.81
CA ALA A 117 -20.93 26.43 8.85
C ALA A 117 -21.65 27.78 8.73
N HIS A 118 -21.78 28.29 7.50
CA HIS A 118 -22.51 29.53 7.21
C HIS A 118 -24.01 29.41 7.55
N GLU A 119 -24.68 28.33 7.12
CA GLU A 119 -26.12 28.14 7.36
C GLU A 119 -26.45 27.85 8.83
N THR A 120 -25.58 27.12 9.54
CA THR A 120 -25.81 26.75 10.95
C THR A 120 -25.27 27.76 11.95
N GLY A 121 -24.47 28.73 11.49
CA GLY A 121 -23.76 29.68 12.35
C GLY A 121 -22.68 29.06 13.24
N MET A 122 -22.30 27.80 12.99
CA MET A 122 -21.28 27.09 13.77
C MET A 122 -19.88 27.29 13.18
N PRO A 123 -18.81 27.31 14.01
CA PRO A 123 -17.44 27.36 13.50
C PRO A 123 -17.09 26.16 12.61
N ILE A 124 -16.33 26.38 11.53
CA ILE A 124 -15.91 25.32 10.60
C ILE A 124 -15.17 24.18 11.34
N SER A 125 -14.39 24.50 12.37
CA SER A 125 -13.64 23.51 13.16
C SER A 125 -14.52 22.54 13.94
N THR A 126 -15.77 22.89 14.26
CA THR A 126 -16.68 22.00 15.00
C THR A 126 -17.45 21.07 14.08
N VAL A 127 -17.69 21.48 12.84
CA VAL A 127 -18.37 20.67 11.82
C VAL A 127 -17.42 19.77 11.03
N ALA A 128 -16.14 20.14 10.92
CA ALA A 128 -15.09 19.37 10.25
C ALA A 128 -14.49 18.25 11.12
N ALA A 129 -15.34 17.41 11.74
CA ALA A 129 -14.87 16.22 12.47
C ALA A 129 -14.37 15.15 11.48
N GLY A 130 -13.24 14.49 11.79
CA GLY A 130 -12.66 13.43 10.94
C GLY A 130 -13.36 12.06 11.05
N GLY A 131 -12.93 11.11 10.21
CA GLY A 131 -13.40 9.73 10.24
C GLY A 131 -14.79 9.51 9.60
N PRO A 132 -15.43 8.35 9.86
CA PRO A 132 -16.71 7.99 9.24
C PRO A 132 -17.83 9.01 9.53
N GLY A 133 -17.79 9.68 10.67
CA GLY A 133 -18.76 10.71 11.03
C GLY A 133 -18.83 11.86 10.03
N LEU A 134 -17.70 12.24 9.41
CA LEU A 134 -17.68 13.28 8.38
C LEU A 134 -18.60 12.92 7.21
N ALA A 135 -18.43 11.71 6.68
CA ALA A 135 -19.12 11.24 5.50
C ALA A 135 -20.57 10.83 5.78
N PHE A 136 -20.87 10.29 6.97
CA PHE A 136 -22.19 9.72 7.28
C PHE A 136 -23.07 10.58 8.19
N ILE A 137 -22.53 11.66 8.79
CA ILE A 137 -23.28 12.58 9.64
C ILE A 137 -23.19 14.00 9.08
N THR A 138 -21.99 14.59 9.07
CA THR A 138 -21.80 15.99 8.67
C THR A 138 -22.21 16.25 7.23
N TYR A 139 -21.74 15.43 6.28
CA TYR A 139 -22.03 15.62 4.86
C TYR A 139 -23.51 15.48 4.51
N PRO A 140 -24.23 14.43 4.98
CA PRO A 140 -25.67 14.33 4.78
C PRO A 140 -26.44 15.48 5.41
N SER A 141 -26.01 15.98 6.59
CA SER A 141 -26.59 17.19 7.18
C SER A 141 -26.40 18.41 6.28
N ALA A 142 -25.21 18.64 5.74
CA ALA A 142 -24.96 19.72 4.78
C ALA A 142 -25.79 19.57 3.50
N ILE A 143 -25.90 18.35 2.96
CA ILE A 143 -26.72 18.05 1.76
C ILE A 143 -28.19 18.36 2.03
N SER A 144 -28.70 18.07 3.22
CA SER A 144 -30.11 18.30 3.57
C SER A 144 -30.51 19.79 3.55
N LEU A 145 -29.54 20.69 3.70
CA LEU A 145 -29.73 22.14 3.61
C LEU A 145 -29.72 22.67 2.17
N MET A 146 -29.28 21.87 1.19
CA MET A 146 -29.23 22.28 -0.20
C MET A 146 -30.58 22.10 -0.90
N PRO A 147 -30.89 22.90 -1.93
CA PRO A 147 -31.99 22.60 -2.85
C PRO A 147 -31.72 21.28 -3.58
N TRP A 148 -32.77 20.48 -3.76
CA TRP A 148 -32.72 19.13 -4.35
C TRP A 148 -31.84 18.14 -3.55
N PRO A 149 -32.04 18.01 -2.22
CA PRO A 149 -31.14 17.24 -1.34
C PRO A 149 -31.03 15.76 -1.76
N ASN A 150 -32.12 15.18 -2.26
CA ASN A 150 -32.15 13.79 -2.73
C ASN A 150 -31.18 13.53 -3.89
N LEU A 151 -31.03 14.49 -4.83
CA LEU A 151 -30.10 14.35 -5.95
C LEU A 151 -28.65 14.26 -5.44
N TRP A 152 -28.27 15.19 -4.57
CA TRP A 152 -26.90 15.26 -4.02
C TRP A 152 -26.60 14.05 -3.12
N ALA A 153 -27.57 13.60 -2.33
CA ALA A 153 -27.42 12.41 -1.49
C ALA A 153 -27.16 11.16 -2.33
N VAL A 154 -27.94 10.94 -3.40
CA VAL A 154 -27.74 9.78 -4.30
C VAL A 154 -26.36 9.84 -4.95
N LEU A 155 -25.95 10.99 -5.48
CA LEU A 155 -24.63 11.14 -6.09
C LEU A 155 -23.52 10.87 -5.05
N PHE A 156 -23.59 11.49 -3.88
CA PHE A 156 -22.57 11.36 -2.85
C PHE A 156 -22.44 9.92 -2.32
N PHE A 157 -23.54 9.26 -1.97
CA PHE A 157 -23.49 7.89 -1.47
C PHE A 157 -23.15 6.87 -2.56
N LEU A 158 -23.57 7.09 -3.81
CA LEU A 158 -23.17 6.23 -4.92
C LEU A 158 -21.67 6.36 -5.18
N MET A 159 -21.11 7.58 -5.10
CA MET A 159 -19.66 7.80 -5.17
C MET A 159 -18.92 7.07 -4.05
N LEU A 160 -19.35 7.24 -2.79
CA LEU A 160 -18.74 6.54 -1.65
C LEU A 160 -18.79 5.02 -1.80
N TYR A 161 -19.92 4.49 -2.30
CA TYR A 161 -20.09 3.08 -2.57
C TYR A 161 -19.11 2.59 -3.65
N THR A 162 -18.97 3.32 -4.77
CA THR A 162 -18.03 2.95 -5.84
C THR A 162 -16.57 3.03 -5.39
N LEU A 163 -16.19 4.02 -4.58
CA LEU A 163 -14.84 4.15 -4.01
C LEU A 163 -14.49 2.96 -3.10
N GLY A 164 -15.45 2.53 -2.27
CA GLY A 164 -15.27 1.35 -1.43
C GLY A 164 -15.21 0.04 -2.24
N LEU A 165 -16.03 -0.09 -3.28
CA LEU A 165 -16.08 -1.28 -4.12
C LEU A 165 -14.74 -1.60 -4.79
N ASP A 166 -14.05 -0.60 -5.32
CA ASP A 166 -12.76 -0.81 -6.00
C ASP A 166 -11.72 -1.40 -5.05
N SER A 167 -11.63 -0.84 -3.84
CA SER A 167 -10.73 -1.35 -2.80
C SER A 167 -11.08 -2.79 -2.38
N LEU A 168 -12.37 -3.12 -2.31
CA LEU A 168 -12.84 -4.47 -2.00
C LEU A 168 -12.47 -5.47 -3.11
N PHE A 169 -12.60 -5.09 -4.39
CA PHE A 169 -12.22 -5.97 -5.50
C PHE A 169 -10.74 -6.34 -5.46
N VAL A 170 -9.86 -5.36 -5.22
CA VAL A 170 -8.42 -5.61 -5.10
C VAL A 170 -8.11 -6.52 -3.92
N THR A 171 -8.75 -6.30 -2.77
CA THR A 171 -8.52 -7.08 -1.55
C THR A 171 -8.93 -8.54 -1.73
N ILE A 172 -10.14 -8.78 -2.25
CA ILE A 172 -10.64 -10.14 -2.50
C ILE A 172 -9.79 -10.85 -3.56
N GLU A 173 -9.44 -10.16 -4.66
CA GLU A 173 -8.60 -10.75 -5.70
C GLU A 173 -7.22 -11.13 -5.13
N THR A 174 -6.65 -10.33 -4.23
CA THR A 174 -5.36 -10.64 -3.58
C THR A 174 -5.40 -11.93 -2.79
N ILE A 175 -6.47 -12.13 -2.00
CA ILE A 175 -6.65 -13.36 -1.22
C ILE A 175 -6.86 -14.56 -2.15
N VAL A 176 -7.71 -14.41 -3.17
CA VAL A 176 -8.02 -15.50 -4.11
C VAL A 176 -6.77 -15.89 -4.92
N THR A 177 -6.00 -14.94 -5.40
CA THR A 177 -4.78 -15.20 -6.16
C THR A 177 -3.72 -15.88 -5.30
N ALA A 178 -3.51 -15.40 -4.06
CA ALA A 178 -2.58 -16.04 -3.13
C ALA A 178 -2.90 -17.53 -2.91
N ILE A 179 -4.18 -17.87 -2.69
CA ILE A 179 -4.62 -19.26 -2.53
C ILE A 179 -4.42 -20.08 -3.81
N VAL A 180 -4.79 -19.52 -4.96
CA VAL A 180 -4.74 -20.25 -6.24
C VAL A 180 -3.30 -20.46 -6.73
N ASP A 181 -2.39 -19.55 -6.42
CA ASP A 181 -0.98 -19.67 -6.79
C ASP A 181 -0.23 -20.67 -5.90
N ASP A 182 -0.54 -20.73 -4.61
CA ASP A 182 -0.01 -21.78 -3.72
C ASP A 182 -0.59 -23.16 -4.07
N PHE A 183 -1.89 -23.23 -4.41
CA PHE A 183 -2.59 -24.46 -4.75
C PHE A 183 -2.99 -24.49 -6.22
N SER A 184 -2.01 -24.70 -7.11
CA SER A 184 -2.19 -24.65 -8.57
C SER A 184 -3.33 -25.50 -9.14
N HIS A 185 -3.71 -26.61 -8.47
CA HIS A 185 -4.85 -27.46 -8.85
C HIS A 185 -6.21 -26.75 -8.68
N LEU A 186 -6.32 -25.78 -7.77
CA LEU A 186 -7.52 -24.97 -7.53
C LEU A 186 -7.74 -23.91 -8.62
N ARG A 187 -6.78 -23.66 -9.51
CA ARG A 187 -6.90 -22.67 -10.60
C ARG A 187 -8.10 -22.95 -11.51
N LYS A 188 -8.42 -24.23 -11.76
CA LYS A 188 -9.62 -24.64 -12.53
C LYS A 188 -10.93 -24.35 -11.79
N PHE A 189 -10.86 -24.22 -10.47
CA PHE A 189 -11.99 -23.99 -9.56
C PHE A 189 -11.95 -22.59 -8.95
N GLN A 190 -11.22 -21.63 -9.54
CA GLN A 190 -11.07 -20.26 -9.02
C GLN A 190 -12.42 -19.60 -8.70
N PHE A 191 -13.46 -19.87 -9.49
CA PHE A 191 -14.82 -19.42 -9.21
C PHE A 191 -15.32 -19.88 -7.83
N TYR A 192 -15.20 -21.17 -7.53
CA TYR A 192 -15.63 -21.74 -6.25
C TYR A 192 -14.78 -21.22 -5.09
N VAL A 193 -13.46 -21.08 -5.29
CA VAL A 193 -12.56 -20.47 -4.29
C VAL A 193 -13.03 -19.04 -3.95
N THR A 194 -13.35 -18.24 -4.97
CA THR A 194 -13.85 -16.87 -4.78
C THR A 194 -15.16 -16.85 -3.98
N VAL A 195 -16.11 -17.72 -4.33
CA VAL A 195 -17.39 -17.82 -3.61
C VAL A 195 -17.18 -18.20 -2.15
N ILE A 196 -16.28 -19.15 -1.86
CA ILE A 196 -15.96 -19.55 -0.49
C ILE A 196 -15.34 -18.38 0.29
N VAL A 197 -14.33 -17.71 -0.28
CA VAL A 197 -13.67 -16.56 0.37
C VAL A 197 -14.67 -15.45 0.68
N VAL A 198 -15.50 -15.06 -0.29
CA VAL A 198 -16.51 -14.02 -0.09
C VAL A 198 -17.56 -14.43 0.94
N THR A 199 -18.00 -15.69 0.92
CA THR A 199 -19.00 -16.19 1.87
C THR A 199 -18.44 -16.22 3.30
N LEU A 200 -17.19 -16.65 3.48
CA LEU A 200 -16.51 -16.60 4.77
C LEU A 200 -16.33 -15.16 5.24
N ALA A 201 -15.85 -14.26 4.37
CA ALA A 201 -15.68 -12.85 4.69
C ALA A 201 -17.01 -12.19 5.10
N ALA A 202 -18.10 -12.47 4.37
CA ALA A 202 -19.44 -11.99 4.71
C ALA A 202 -19.94 -12.55 6.05
N SER A 203 -19.65 -13.82 6.34
CA SER A 203 -20.03 -14.47 7.59
C SER A 203 -19.32 -13.83 8.80
N PHE A 204 -18.03 -13.53 8.69
CA PHE A 204 -17.31 -12.80 9.74
C PHE A 204 -17.75 -11.33 9.85
N SER A 205 -18.07 -10.70 8.72
CA SER A 205 -18.47 -9.29 8.68
C SER A 205 -19.87 -9.03 9.25
N ILE A 206 -20.69 -10.06 9.48
CA ILE A 206 -22.04 -9.90 10.04
C ILE A 206 -22.04 -9.22 11.42
N ILE A 207 -20.94 -9.33 12.16
CA ILE A 207 -20.75 -8.67 13.46
C ILE A 207 -20.85 -7.13 13.34
N TYR A 208 -20.42 -6.57 12.21
CA TYR A 208 -20.50 -5.14 11.92
C TYR A 208 -21.92 -4.66 11.59
N CYS A 209 -22.85 -5.58 11.29
CA CYS A 209 -24.25 -5.28 11.02
C CYS A 209 -25.13 -5.32 12.29
N THR A 210 -24.54 -5.62 13.44
CA THR A 210 -25.27 -5.62 14.72
C THR A 210 -25.45 -4.19 15.26
N ASN A 211 -26.31 -4.00 16.27
CA ASN A 211 -26.48 -2.69 16.94
C ASN A 211 -25.17 -2.14 17.55
N GLY A 212 -24.22 -3.03 17.88
CA GLY A 212 -22.88 -2.68 18.35
C GLY A 212 -21.81 -2.66 17.25
N GLY A 213 -22.21 -2.77 15.98
CA GLY A 213 -21.29 -3.00 14.86
C GLY A 213 -20.22 -1.92 14.70
N MET A 214 -20.56 -0.65 14.93
CA MET A 214 -19.59 0.45 14.87
C MET A 214 -18.49 0.33 15.94
N TYR A 215 -18.81 -0.24 17.12
CA TYR A 215 -17.79 -0.47 18.14
C TYR A 215 -16.76 -1.51 17.67
N TRP A 216 -17.21 -2.58 17.02
CA TRP A 216 -16.34 -3.60 16.43
C TRP A 216 -15.52 -3.03 15.27
N LEU A 217 -16.17 -2.26 14.38
CA LEU A 217 -15.50 -1.63 13.24
C LEU A 217 -14.35 -0.75 13.73
N GLN A 218 -14.61 0.16 14.67
CA GLN A 218 -13.57 1.06 15.14
C GLN A 218 -12.47 0.35 15.93
N LEU A 219 -12.78 -0.72 16.66
CA LEU A 219 -11.77 -1.53 17.36
C LEU A 219 -10.77 -2.14 16.36
N PHE A 220 -11.27 -2.77 15.30
CA PHE A 220 -10.41 -3.41 14.31
C PHE A 220 -9.73 -2.41 13.37
N ASP A 221 -10.41 -1.31 13.03
CA ASP A 221 -9.82 -0.20 12.26
C ASP A 221 -8.63 0.41 13.00
N TRP A 222 -8.74 0.58 14.32
CA TRP A 222 -7.67 1.16 15.13
C TRP A 222 -6.45 0.24 15.28
N TYR A 223 -6.66 -1.05 15.54
CA TYR A 223 -5.56 -1.97 15.92
C TYR A 223 -5.10 -2.94 14.83
N SER A 224 -5.97 -3.41 13.92
CA SER A 224 -5.62 -4.57 13.07
C SER A 224 -4.51 -4.28 12.07
N ALA A 225 -4.51 -3.10 11.44
CA ALA A 225 -3.62 -2.79 10.32
C ALA A 225 -2.54 -1.74 10.64
N SER A 226 -2.80 -0.85 11.61
CA SER A 226 -2.01 0.36 11.86
C SER A 226 -0.52 0.09 12.10
N ILE A 227 -0.20 -0.99 12.82
CA ILE A 227 1.18 -1.37 13.16
C ILE A 227 1.66 -2.57 12.34
N SER A 228 0.78 -3.55 12.11
CA SER A 228 1.11 -4.80 11.43
C SER A 228 1.57 -4.58 9.99
N VAL A 229 0.85 -3.79 9.20
CA VAL A 229 1.17 -3.56 7.77
C VAL A 229 2.48 -2.80 7.61
N VAL A 230 2.77 -1.85 8.51
CA VAL A 230 4.05 -1.11 8.52
C VAL A 230 5.21 -2.06 8.77
N LEU A 231 5.07 -2.99 9.73
CA LEU A 231 6.10 -3.99 10.03
C LEU A 231 6.29 -4.97 8.87
N VAL A 232 5.20 -5.43 8.24
CA VAL A 232 5.25 -6.28 7.04
C VAL A 232 6.00 -5.55 5.92
N CYS A 233 5.68 -4.29 5.64
CA CYS A 233 6.41 -3.48 4.65
C CYS A 233 7.90 -3.35 4.99
N LEU A 234 8.23 -3.15 6.27
CA LEU A 234 9.62 -3.04 6.69
C LEU A 234 10.38 -4.34 6.41
N CYS A 235 9.76 -5.49 6.70
CA CYS A 235 10.30 -6.80 6.35
C CYS A 235 10.47 -6.96 4.82
N GLU A 236 9.48 -6.61 4.01
CA GLU A 236 9.55 -6.67 2.54
C GLU A 236 10.73 -5.85 2.00
N VAL A 237 10.87 -4.61 2.47
CA VAL A 237 11.96 -3.70 2.03
C VAL A 237 13.32 -4.22 2.48
N ILE A 238 13.43 -4.78 3.68
CA ILE A 238 14.68 -5.42 4.15
C ILE A 238 15.04 -6.61 3.25
N ILE A 239 14.04 -7.45 2.93
CA ILE A 239 14.21 -8.60 2.04
C ILE A 239 14.72 -8.16 0.66
N VAL A 240 14.08 -7.17 0.03
CA VAL A 240 14.48 -6.70 -1.30
C VAL A 240 15.84 -5.97 -1.26
N GLY A 241 16.05 -5.11 -0.27
CA GLY A 241 17.22 -4.22 -0.21
C GLY A 241 18.53 -4.94 0.16
N TRP A 242 18.47 -5.91 1.08
CA TRP A 242 19.65 -6.56 1.67
C TRP A 242 19.70 -8.06 1.43
N THR A 243 18.58 -8.77 1.60
CA THR A 243 18.57 -10.25 1.56
C THR A 243 18.65 -10.78 0.12
N TYR A 244 17.67 -10.43 -0.71
CA TYR A 244 17.73 -10.63 -2.16
C TYR A 244 18.83 -9.75 -2.78
N GLY A 245 18.95 -8.54 -2.26
CA GLY A 245 20.00 -7.58 -2.58
C GLY A 245 19.64 -6.65 -3.72
N VAL A 246 19.78 -5.35 -3.47
CA VAL A 246 19.39 -4.28 -4.42
C VAL A 246 20.02 -4.41 -5.81
N LYS A 247 21.26 -4.93 -5.91
CA LYS A 247 21.96 -5.09 -7.20
C LYS A 247 21.28 -6.11 -8.10
N ARG A 248 20.75 -7.21 -7.53
CA ARG A 248 20.00 -8.23 -8.27
C ARG A 248 18.67 -7.63 -8.71
N PHE A 249 17.98 -6.97 -7.79
CA PHE A 249 16.70 -6.31 -8.08
C PHE A 249 16.79 -5.28 -9.20
N ILE A 250 17.82 -4.41 -9.21
CA ILE A 250 18.08 -3.48 -10.31
C ILE A 250 18.26 -4.23 -11.63
N LYS A 251 19.09 -5.29 -11.64
CA LYS A 251 19.34 -6.09 -12.85
C LYS A 251 18.05 -6.70 -13.41
N ASP A 252 17.11 -7.08 -12.55
CA ASP A 252 15.80 -7.62 -12.95
C ASP A 252 14.87 -6.54 -13.51
N VAL A 253 14.78 -5.37 -12.85
CA VAL A 253 13.95 -4.26 -13.35
C VAL A 253 14.50 -3.69 -14.66
N GLU A 254 15.83 -3.60 -14.81
CA GLU A 254 16.48 -3.22 -16.07
C GLU A 254 16.17 -4.22 -17.19
N PHE A 255 16.09 -5.53 -16.87
CA PHE A 255 15.74 -6.55 -17.85
C PHE A 255 14.27 -6.44 -18.28
N MET A 256 13.37 -6.13 -17.35
CA MET A 256 11.94 -5.95 -17.63
C MET A 256 11.68 -4.69 -18.45
N THR A 257 12.19 -3.54 -17.99
CA THR A 257 11.88 -2.21 -18.57
C THR A 257 12.79 -1.82 -19.73
N GLY A 258 13.96 -2.45 -19.85
CA GLY A 258 14.98 -2.08 -20.85
C GLY A 258 15.74 -0.79 -20.51
N GLU A 259 15.45 -0.13 -19.39
CA GLU A 259 16.05 1.14 -19.00
C GLU A 259 16.89 0.98 -17.73
N LYS A 260 18.02 1.71 -17.67
CA LYS A 260 18.85 1.77 -16.47
C LYS A 260 18.17 2.57 -15.37
N LEU A 261 18.21 2.07 -14.14
CA LEU A 261 17.65 2.78 -13.01
C LEU A 261 18.61 3.88 -12.53
N SER A 262 18.03 5.04 -12.22
CA SER A 262 18.72 6.15 -11.55
C SER A 262 19.14 5.76 -10.13
N TRP A 263 20.22 6.39 -9.64
CA TRP A 263 20.71 6.29 -8.26
C TRP A 263 19.64 6.60 -7.21
N TYR A 264 18.67 7.46 -7.56
CA TYR A 264 17.56 7.84 -6.69
C TYR A 264 16.77 6.61 -6.18
N TRP A 265 16.45 5.64 -7.05
CA TRP A 265 15.70 4.45 -6.67
C TRP A 265 16.48 3.55 -5.70
N ILE A 266 17.80 3.47 -5.90
CA ILE A 266 18.70 2.70 -5.04
C ILE A 266 18.74 3.32 -3.64
N LEU A 267 18.90 4.66 -3.57
CA LEU A 267 18.87 5.39 -2.31
C LEU A 267 17.52 5.23 -1.60
N SER A 268 16.43 5.31 -2.36
CA SER A 268 15.08 5.15 -1.83
C SER A 268 14.88 3.79 -1.16
N TRP A 269 15.19 2.69 -1.85
CA TRP A 269 14.99 1.34 -1.31
C TRP A 269 15.94 0.99 -0.16
N LYS A 270 17.20 1.44 -0.21
CA LYS A 270 18.20 1.09 0.81
C LYS A 270 18.19 1.97 2.04
N ILE A 271 17.76 3.22 1.94
CA ILE A 271 17.90 4.18 3.04
C ILE A 271 16.59 4.88 3.33
N VAL A 272 16.00 5.58 2.35
CA VAL A 272 14.86 6.47 2.62
C VAL A 272 13.64 5.70 3.10
N THR A 273 13.21 4.67 2.37
CA THR A 273 12.03 3.87 2.72
C THR A 273 12.18 3.17 4.07
N PRO A 274 13.27 2.44 4.38
CA PRO A 274 13.48 1.84 5.69
C PRO A 274 13.46 2.84 6.85
N VAL A 275 14.11 4.01 6.69
CA VAL A 275 14.12 5.07 7.72
C VAL A 275 12.71 5.63 7.91
N PHE A 276 11.98 5.90 6.82
CA PHE A 276 10.63 6.42 6.88
C PHE A 276 9.63 5.42 7.47
N LEU A 277 9.73 4.14 7.12
CA LEU A 277 8.90 3.08 7.71
C LEU A 277 9.21 2.89 9.20
N THR A 278 10.49 2.99 9.58
CA THR A 278 10.89 2.92 11.00
C THR A 278 10.38 4.14 11.76
N PHE A 279 10.44 5.34 11.17
CA PHE A 279 9.82 6.55 11.73
C PHE A 279 8.32 6.35 11.95
N ILE A 280 7.58 5.91 10.92
CA ILE A 280 6.15 5.62 11.00
C ILE A 280 5.87 4.61 12.12
N PHE A 281 6.62 3.51 12.16
CA PHE A 281 6.44 2.45 13.16
C PHE A 281 6.63 2.98 14.59
N VAL A 282 7.72 3.72 14.84
CA VAL A 282 8.00 4.30 16.15
C VAL A 282 6.94 5.32 16.54
N THR A 283 6.53 6.21 15.62
CA THR A 283 5.48 7.20 15.89
C THR A 283 4.10 6.56 16.09
N ALA A 284 3.78 5.50 15.34
CA ALA A 284 2.52 4.77 15.45
C ALA A 284 2.41 4.12 16.83
N ILE A 285 3.50 3.60 17.40
CA ILE A 285 3.54 3.06 18.76
C ILE A 285 3.49 4.18 19.80
N THR A 286 4.29 5.23 19.62
CA THR A 286 4.46 6.31 20.62
C THR A 286 3.19 7.15 20.77
N PHE A 287 2.53 7.47 19.66
CA PHE A 287 1.29 8.24 19.63
C PHE A 287 0.04 7.35 19.65
N ASN A 288 0.19 6.04 19.89
CA ASN A 288 -0.97 5.17 19.99
C ASN A 288 -1.80 5.53 21.22
N THR A 289 -3.01 6.02 21.00
CA THR A 289 -3.97 6.25 22.08
C THR A 289 -4.94 5.08 22.20
N ARG A 290 -5.55 4.92 23.39
CA ARG A 290 -6.63 3.96 23.55
C ARG A 290 -7.80 4.35 22.65
N VAL A 291 -8.34 3.36 21.91
CA VAL A 291 -9.53 3.57 21.09
C VAL A 291 -10.71 4.00 21.97
N SER A 292 -11.48 4.96 21.47
CA SER A 292 -12.73 5.42 22.09
C SER A 292 -13.77 5.71 21.01
N TYR A 293 -15.04 5.45 21.34
CA TYR A 293 -16.16 5.75 20.44
C TYR A 293 -17.24 6.51 21.20
N SER A 294 -17.71 7.63 20.63
CA SER A 294 -18.76 8.47 21.24
C SER A 294 -18.47 8.86 22.70
N GLY A 295 -17.20 9.14 23.03
CA GLY A 295 -16.77 9.50 24.39
C GLY A 295 -16.74 8.33 25.39
N ARG A 296 -16.95 7.09 24.94
CA ARG A 296 -16.81 5.87 25.76
C ARG A 296 -15.48 5.19 25.47
N GLU A 297 -14.74 4.91 26.54
CA GLU A 297 -13.54 4.08 26.46
C GLU A 297 -13.89 2.60 26.36
N TYR A 298 -13.04 1.86 25.66
CA TYR A 298 -13.22 0.42 25.50
C TYR A 298 -12.72 -0.33 26.75
N PRO A 299 -13.39 -1.42 27.15
CA PRO A 299 -12.91 -2.26 28.23
C PRO A 299 -11.60 -2.96 27.86
N GLU A 300 -10.80 -3.30 28.87
CA GLU A 300 -9.44 -3.83 28.66
C GLU A 300 -9.42 -5.13 27.84
N TRP A 301 -10.40 -6.02 28.02
CA TRP A 301 -10.51 -7.25 27.22
C TRP A 301 -10.68 -6.94 25.72
N ALA A 302 -11.38 -5.87 25.36
CA ALA A 302 -11.60 -5.50 23.97
C ALA A 302 -10.31 -4.94 23.36
N ILE A 303 -9.55 -4.15 24.13
CA ILE A 303 -8.22 -3.68 23.74
C ILE A 303 -7.28 -4.87 23.49
N GLN A 304 -7.31 -5.88 24.37
CA GLN A 304 -6.54 -7.11 24.19
C GLN A 304 -6.93 -7.87 22.92
N VAL A 305 -8.23 -7.94 22.59
CA VAL A 305 -8.71 -8.51 21.32
C VAL A 305 -8.17 -7.74 20.10
N GLY A 306 -8.16 -6.41 20.17
CA GLY A 306 -7.57 -5.56 19.12
C GLY A 306 -6.07 -5.81 18.93
N TRP A 307 -5.31 -5.90 20.02
CA TRP A 307 -3.89 -6.25 19.92
C TRP A 307 -3.66 -7.67 19.41
N ALA A 308 -4.51 -8.63 19.83
CA ALA A 308 -4.43 -10.00 19.35
C ALA A 308 -4.65 -10.11 17.83
N SER A 309 -5.55 -9.30 17.25
CA SER A 309 -5.73 -9.28 15.78
C SER A 309 -4.47 -8.78 15.08
N CYS A 310 -3.83 -7.72 15.61
CA CYS A 310 -2.55 -7.22 15.11
C CYS A 310 -1.45 -8.30 15.16
N PHE A 311 -1.25 -8.94 16.32
CA PHE A 311 -0.23 -9.96 16.49
C PHE A 311 -0.45 -11.21 15.65
N THR A 312 -1.71 -11.59 15.39
CA THR A 312 -2.02 -12.77 14.56
C THR A 312 -1.43 -12.64 13.16
N SER A 313 -1.55 -11.45 12.55
CA SER A 313 -0.99 -11.20 11.21
C SER A 313 0.55 -11.21 11.21
N ILE A 314 1.17 -10.58 12.21
CA ILE A 314 2.63 -10.48 12.34
C ILE A 314 3.26 -11.84 12.64
N ALA A 315 2.62 -12.64 13.51
CA ALA A 315 3.13 -13.93 13.95
C ALA A 315 3.28 -14.95 12.80
N CYS A 316 2.52 -14.81 11.71
CA CYS A 316 2.67 -15.65 10.52
C CYS A 316 4.10 -15.64 9.96
N ILE A 317 4.81 -14.51 10.02
CA ILE A 317 6.19 -14.40 9.50
C ILE A 317 7.17 -15.28 10.30
N PRO A 318 7.37 -15.09 11.63
CA PRO A 318 8.29 -15.91 12.40
C PRO A 318 7.83 -17.37 12.51
N LEU A 319 6.53 -17.65 12.56
CA LEU A 319 6.02 -19.02 12.61
C LEU A 319 6.35 -19.79 11.33
N LEU A 320 6.15 -19.18 10.15
CA LEU A 320 6.48 -19.82 8.87
C LEU A 320 7.99 -19.96 8.70
N MET A 321 8.77 -18.96 9.12
CA MET A 321 10.23 -19.04 9.15
C MET A 321 10.71 -20.19 10.03
N GLY A 322 10.18 -20.32 11.25
CA GLY A 322 10.49 -21.41 12.17
C GLY A 322 10.09 -22.77 11.61
N TYR A 323 8.90 -22.89 11.02
CA TYR A 323 8.45 -24.12 10.38
C TYR A 323 9.39 -24.55 9.24
N ARG A 324 9.78 -23.63 8.35
CA ARG A 324 10.71 -23.94 7.25
C ARG A 324 12.09 -24.36 7.75
N LEU A 325 12.66 -23.63 8.70
CA LEU A 325 13.98 -23.93 9.25
C LEU A 325 14.01 -25.26 10.03
N LEU A 326 12.93 -25.62 10.72
CA LEU A 326 12.90 -26.83 11.54
C LEU A 326 12.54 -28.09 10.74
N TYR A 327 11.62 -28.00 9.79
CA TYR A 327 10.99 -29.17 9.16
C TYR A 327 11.24 -29.33 7.65
N VAL A 328 11.60 -28.26 6.93
CA VAL A 328 11.74 -28.29 5.47
C VAL A 328 13.20 -28.35 5.06
N GLU A 329 14.00 -27.42 5.56
CA GLU A 329 15.43 -27.34 5.23
C GLU A 329 16.23 -28.43 5.93
N LYS A 330 17.11 -29.09 5.17
CA LYS A 330 17.99 -30.16 5.67
C LYS A 330 19.40 -29.58 5.89
N GLY A 331 20.10 -30.10 6.89
CA GLY A 331 21.47 -29.68 7.23
C GLY A 331 21.59 -29.07 8.63
N ASP A 332 22.74 -28.46 8.91
CA ASP A 332 23.01 -27.75 10.16
C ASP A 332 22.34 -26.36 10.19
N LEU A 333 22.14 -25.78 11.37
CA LEU A 333 21.42 -24.50 11.53
C LEU A 333 21.95 -23.38 10.62
N ILE A 334 23.29 -23.29 10.49
CA ILE A 334 23.94 -22.28 9.63
C ILE A 334 23.67 -22.55 8.15
N GLU A 335 23.69 -23.82 7.73
CA GLU A 335 23.37 -24.21 6.36
C GLU A 335 21.91 -23.96 6.03
N ARG A 336 20.99 -24.28 6.95
CA ARG A 336 19.55 -24.02 6.78
C ARG A 336 19.25 -22.53 6.63
N ILE A 337 19.89 -21.69 7.45
CA ILE A 337 19.76 -20.23 7.34
C ILE A 337 20.34 -19.76 6.01
N SER A 338 21.55 -20.19 5.65
CA SER A 338 22.20 -19.81 4.38
C SER A 338 21.38 -20.23 3.16
N SER A 339 20.86 -21.46 3.14
CA SER A 339 19.93 -21.99 2.12
C SER A 339 18.71 -21.08 1.98
N SER A 340 18.06 -20.77 3.10
CA SER A 340 16.82 -19.98 3.14
C SER A 340 16.97 -18.53 2.69
N LEU A 341 18.19 -17.97 2.74
CA LEU A 341 18.49 -16.60 2.29
C LEU A 341 18.74 -16.53 0.78
N ASN A 342 18.91 -17.67 0.11
CA ASN A 342 19.12 -17.72 -1.33
C ASN A 342 17.79 -17.91 -2.08
N PRO A 343 17.62 -17.29 -3.26
CA PRO A 343 16.49 -17.57 -4.13
C PRO A 343 16.42 -19.04 -4.50
N VAL A 344 15.22 -19.55 -4.74
CA VAL A 344 15.02 -20.92 -5.22
C VAL A 344 15.79 -21.16 -6.53
N PRO A 345 16.29 -22.38 -6.79
CA PRO A 345 17.06 -22.66 -8.01
C PRO A 345 16.31 -22.37 -9.31
N ASP A 346 14.98 -22.48 -9.29
CA ASP A 346 14.08 -22.22 -10.43
C ASP A 346 13.62 -20.74 -10.53
N TRP A 347 14.25 -19.85 -9.75
CA TRP A 347 13.93 -18.43 -9.73
C TRP A 347 14.24 -17.79 -11.09
N GLY A 348 13.27 -17.06 -11.62
CA GLY A 348 13.39 -16.34 -12.89
C GLY A 348 12.03 -16.09 -13.54
N PRO A 349 12.00 -15.47 -14.72
CA PRO A 349 10.76 -15.18 -15.44
C PRO A 349 9.89 -16.43 -15.63
N ALA A 350 8.57 -16.29 -15.46
CA ALA A 350 7.65 -17.42 -15.57
C ALA A 350 7.48 -17.93 -17.02
N LYS A 351 7.55 -17.02 -18.01
CA LYS A 351 7.47 -17.38 -19.43
C LYS A 351 8.82 -17.92 -19.91
N LEU A 352 8.79 -19.06 -20.62
CA LEU A 352 10.00 -19.74 -21.09
C LEU A 352 10.90 -18.83 -21.95
N GLN A 353 10.31 -18.07 -22.88
CA GLN A 353 11.07 -17.19 -23.76
C GLN A 353 11.83 -16.10 -22.98
N ASP A 354 11.13 -15.41 -22.06
CA ASP A 354 11.73 -14.39 -21.21
C ASP A 354 12.81 -14.99 -20.29
N ARG A 355 12.60 -16.23 -19.80
CA ARG A 355 13.58 -16.96 -19.00
C ARG A 355 14.85 -17.28 -19.78
N VAL A 356 14.73 -17.70 -21.04
CA VAL A 356 15.89 -17.96 -21.92
C VAL A 356 16.68 -16.66 -22.15
N ASP A 357 15.99 -15.57 -22.45
CA ASP A 357 16.63 -14.28 -22.69
C ASP A 357 17.30 -13.71 -21.42
N TRP A 358 16.65 -13.85 -20.26
CA TRP A 358 17.20 -13.47 -18.96
C TRP A 358 18.46 -14.28 -18.63
N THR A 359 18.40 -15.60 -18.81
CA THR A 359 19.54 -16.50 -18.57
C THR A 359 20.72 -16.15 -19.48
N ARG A 360 20.44 -15.90 -20.77
CA ARG A 360 21.46 -15.48 -21.74
C ARG A 360 22.11 -14.16 -21.35
N LEU A 361 21.32 -13.18 -20.90
CA LEU A 361 21.82 -11.88 -20.46
C LEU A 361 22.71 -12.00 -19.21
N ASN A 362 22.26 -12.80 -18.23
CA ASN A 362 23.02 -13.03 -17.01
C ASN A 362 24.33 -13.79 -17.28
N LEU A 363 24.31 -14.77 -18.18
CA LEU A 363 25.52 -15.47 -18.60
C LEU A 363 26.50 -14.50 -19.29
N LYS A 364 26.03 -13.63 -20.19
CA LYS A 364 26.86 -12.60 -20.81
C LYS A 364 27.47 -11.64 -19.78
N ARG A 365 26.69 -11.22 -18.78
CA ARG A 365 27.17 -10.37 -17.68
C ARG A 365 28.23 -11.07 -16.85
N PHE A 366 28.01 -12.34 -16.50
CA PHE A 366 28.94 -13.16 -15.74
C PHE A 366 30.27 -13.36 -16.48
N VAL A 367 30.23 -13.72 -17.77
CA VAL A 367 31.43 -13.87 -18.60
C VAL A 367 32.19 -12.54 -18.68
N LYS A 368 31.49 -11.42 -18.90
CA LYS A 368 32.12 -10.10 -18.99
C LYS A 368 32.80 -9.70 -17.66
N GLU A 369 32.13 -9.90 -16.53
CA GLU A 369 32.69 -9.63 -15.19
C GLU A 369 33.94 -10.49 -14.93
N ASN A 370 33.93 -11.77 -15.29
CA ASN A 370 35.09 -12.66 -15.11
C ASN A 370 36.26 -12.36 -16.06
N VAL A 371 35.98 -12.01 -17.32
CA VAL A 371 37.03 -11.63 -18.28
C VAL A 371 37.71 -10.34 -17.84
N LEU A 372 36.94 -9.34 -17.41
CA LEU A 372 37.47 -8.08 -16.87
C LEU A 372 38.35 -8.32 -15.63
N ASN A 373 37.90 -9.13 -14.68
CA ASN A 373 38.71 -9.50 -13.51
C ASN A 373 40.02 -10.19 -13.91
N MET A 374 40.00 -11.02 -14.95
CA MET A 374 41.20 -11.74 -15.43
C MET A 374 42.17 -10.83 -16.18
N GLU A 375 41.68 -9.77 -16.83
CA GLU A 375 42.53 -8.70 -17.38
C GLU A 375 43.12 -7.81 -16.28
N ASP A 376 42.34 -7.49 -15.25
CA ASP A 376 42.80 -6.69 -14.10
C ASP A 376 43.91 -7.42 -13.32
N ILE A 377 43.76 -8.73 -13.09
CA ILE A 377 44.80 -9.57 -12.46
C ILE A 377 46.08 -9.59 -13.31
N ARG A 378 45.95 -9.74 -14.63
CA ARG A 378 47.11 -9.72 -15.55
C ARG A 378 47.78 -8.35 -15.56
N HIS A 379 47.01 -7.27 -15.51
CA HIS A 379 47.56 -5.91 -15.42
C HIS A 379 48.29 -5.69 -14.09
N GLN A 380 47.75 -6.15 -12.96
CA GLN A 380 48.40 -6.06 -11.66
C GLN A 380 49.70 -6.88 -11.61
N GLN A 381 49.71 -8.10 -12.19
CA GLN A 381 50.91 -8.91 -12.33
C GLN A 381 51.97 -8.22 -13.20
N PHE A 382 51.57 -7.61 -14.32
CA PHE A 382 52.48 -6.87 -15.18
C PHE A 382 53.08 -5.64 -14.47
N VAL A 383 52.27 -4.89 -13.71
CA VAL A 383 52.75 -3.73 -12.93
C VAL A 383 53.68 -4.15 -11.79
N SER A 384 53.44 -5.29 -11.13
CA SER A 384 54.37 -5.79 -10.12
C SER A 384 55.71 -6.17 -10.73
N LEU A 385 55.70 -6.89 -11.86
CA LEU A 385 56.92 -7.28 -12.58
C LEU A 385 57.73 -6.05 -13.03
N CYS A 386 57.07 -5.00 -13.53
CA CYS A 386 57.76 -3.77 -13.92
C CYS A 386 58.28 -2.94 -12.73
N ASN A 387 57.71 -3.07 -11.53
CA ASN A 387 58.20 -2.37 -10.33
C ASN A 387 59.36 -3.11 -9.65
N ASP A 388 59.43 -4.44 -9.80
CA ASP A 388 60.53 -5.25 -9.29
C ASP A 388 61.84 -4.98 -10.08
N ASP A 389 61.73 -4.68 -11.38
CA ASP A 389 62.87 -4.32 -12.25
C ASP A 389 63.47 -2.91 -11.98
N VAL A 390 62.85 -2.08 -11.14
CA VAL A 390 63.33 -0.71 -10.82
C VAL A 390 64.12 -0.65 -9.51
N ASN A 391 64.09 -1.71 -8.68
CA ASN A 391 64.78 -1.80 -7.39
C ASN A 391 66.03 -2.70 -7.37
N THR A 392 66.49 -3.14 -8.55
CA THR A 392 67.80 -3.77 -8.78
C THR A 392 68.65 -2.89 -9.68
#